data_AF-A0A662F2R1-F1
#
_entry.id   AF-A0A662F2R1-F1
#
_cell.length_a   1.000
_cell.length_b   1.000
_cell.length_c   1.000
_cell.angle_alpha   90.00
_cell.angle_beta   90.00
_cell.angle_gamma   90.00
#
_symmetry.space_group_name_H-M   'P 1'
#
loop_
_entity.id
_entity.type
_entity.pdbx_description
1 polymer ?
#
loop_
_entity_poly.entity_id
_entity_poly.type
_entity_poly.pdbx_seq_one_letter_code
_entity_poly.pdbx_strand_id
1 'polypeptide(L)'
;MIIAIPCYYYQIKYVKELGFLTFPEFVDNEFVRFGKPNVKKLLKILVEYGNEVKFVVYPDFRYDLLWLLKKFSHINWIFPLHFKSELNFAQNFEWVAFPRKPCLKGLVTRDYSLNEFLEFTKDKKRWFLGWMGKKPEIILNFDGFDTTIPSFFVKNGLIWQGWKKHTRPINKLTNEELFKINLLNFKNAIIELTNQSQLRRFL
;
A
#
# COMPACT_ATOMS: atom_id res chain seq x y z
N MET A 1 8.92 4.48 -8.18
CA MET A 1 7.69 4.00 -7.52
C MET A 1 8.09 3.24 -6.25
N ILE A 2 7.55 3.65 -5.11
CA ILE A 2 7.74 3.02 -3.80
C ILE A 2 6.74 1.87 -3.64
N ILE A 3 7.15 0.75 -3.06
CA ILE A 3 6.29 -0.43 -2.95
C ILE A 3 6.40 -0.99 -1.55
N ALA A 4 5.28 -1.14 -0.87
CA ALA A 4 5.20 -1.72 0.46
C ALA A 4 4.48 -3.07 0.47
N ILE A 5 4.99 -4.02 1.26
CA ILE A 5 4.35 -5.32 1.49
C ILE A 5 3.93 -5.39 2.96
N PRO A 6 2.69 -4.95 3.28
CA PRO A 6 2.14 -5.11 4.61
C PRO A 6 1.88 -6.61 4.89
N CYS A 7 2.07 -7.00 6.16
CA CYS A 7 1.58 -8.26 6.74
C CYS A 7 2.42 -9.55 6.59
N TYR A 8 3.76 -9.53 6.59
CA TYR A 8 4.56 -10.76 6.82
C TYR A 8 5.79 -10.52 7.70
N TYR A 9 5.58 -10.49 9.02
CA TYR A 9 6.64 -10.26 10.02
C TYR A 9 7.78 -11.27 9.96
N TYR A 10 7.52 -12.50 9.49
CA TYR A 10 8.49 -13.59 9.53
C TYR A 10 9.50 -13.56 8.37
N GLN A 11 9.35 -12.68 7.37
CA GLN A 11 10.20 -12.67 6.16
C GLN A 11 10.69 -11.28 5.75
N ILE A 12 10.84 -10.41 6.74
CA ILE A 12 11.28 -9.02 6.56
C ILE A 12 12.56 -8.94 5.74
N LYS A 13 13.54 -9.81 6.02
CA LYS A 13 14.84 -9.81 5.31
C LYS A 13 14.68 -9.96 3.80
N TYR A 14 13.92 -10.94 3.34
CA TYR A 14 13.75 -11.20 1.91
C TYR A 14 12.95 -10.11 1.19
N VAL A 15 11.96 -9.52 1.88
CA VAL A 15 11.21 -8.37 1.35
C VAL A 15 12.12 -7.18 1.12
N LYS A 16 13.00 -6.89 2.08
CA LYS A 16 13.98 -5.80 2.00
C LYS A 16 15.05 -6.06 0.94
N GLU A 17 15.56 -7.29 0.82
CA GLU A 17 16.54 -7.67 -0.22
C GLU A 17 15.99 -7.44 -1.63
N LEU A 18 14.68 -7.57 -1.82
CA LEU A 18 14.02 -7.27 -3.09
C LEU A 18 13.73 -5.78 -3.32
N GLY A 19 14.04 -4.91 -2.35
CA GLY A 19 13.88 -3.47 -2.42
C GLY A 19 12.48 -2.97 -2.06
N PHE A 20 11.64 -3.81 -1.44
CA PHE A 20 10.33 -3.41 -0.97
C PHE A 20 10.37 -2.91 0.46
N LEU A 21 9.52 -1.94 0.78
CA LEU A 21 9.29 -1.53 2.16
C LEU A 21 8.44 -2.58 2.88
N THR A 22 8.72 -2.77 4.15
CA THR A 22 7.89 -3.54 5.08
C THR A 22 8.15 -3.06 6.50
N PHE A 23 7.56 -3.71 7.49
CA PHE A 23 7.78 -3.35 8.88
C PHE A 23 9.28 -3.41 9.25
N PRO A 24 9.84 -2.43 9.98
CA PRO A 24 9.18 -1.24 10.53
C PRO A 24 9.14 -0.02 9.60
N GLU A 25 9.80 -0.04 8.44
CA GLU A 25 9.91 1.11 7.53
C GLU A 25 8.57 1.59 6.97
N PHE A 26 7.60 0.68 6.84
CA PHE A 26 6.23 0.98 6.49
C PHE A 26 5.28 0.47 7.56
N VAL A 27 4.44 1.36 8.09
CA VAL A 27 3.37 1.04 9.05
C VAL A 27 2.02 1.31 8.39
N ASP A 28 1.31 0.24 8.07
CA ASP A 28 -0.07 0.30 7.63
C ASP A 28 -0.98 0.69 8.81
N ASN A 29 -2.12 1.32 8.53
CA ASN A 29 -3.10 1.68 9.56
C ASN A 29 -4.00 0.50 9.97
N GLU A 30 -3.66 -0.71 9.50
CA GLU A 30 -4.35 -1.98 9.72
C GLU A 30 -5.86 -1.87 9.49
N PHE A 31 -6.30 -1.19 8.41
CA PHE A 31 -7.70 -0.88 8.07
C PHE A 31 -8.68 -1.66 8.93
N VAL A 32 -9.06 -1.07 10.08
CA VAL A 32 -9.80 -1.82 11.07
C VAL A 32 -11.17 -2.01 10.49
N ARG A 33 -11.52 -3.28 10.27
CA ARG A 33 -12.76 -3.83 9.69
C ARG A 33 -14.08 -3.26 10.28
N PHE A 34 -14.00 -2.28 11.19
CA PHE A 34 -15.07 -1.63 11.95
C PHE A 34 -14.85 -0.10 12.16
N GLY A 35 -14.02 0.57 11.34
CA GLY A 35 -13.94 2.04 11.30
C GLY A 35 -13.28 2.70 12.51
N LYS A 36 -12.48 1.96 13.31
CA LYS A 36 -11.76 2.51 14.46
C LYS A 36 -10.28 2.14 14.39
N PRO A 37 -9.39 3.03 13.96
CA PRO A 37 -7.96 2.73 13.92
C PRO A 37 -7.40 2.51 15.34
N ASN A 38 -6.46 1.58 15.49
CA ASN A 38 -5.80 1.31 16.76
C ASN A 38 -4.67 2.30 17.05
N VAL A 39 -5.02 3.53 17.40
CA VAL A 39 -4.07 4.62 17.63
C VAL A 39 -3.09 4.31 18.75
N LYS A 40 -3.51 3.58 19.81
CA LYS A 40 -2.62 3.17 20.89
C LYS A 40 -1.49 2.27 20.37
N LYS A 41 -1.82 1.29 19.52
CA LYS A 41 -0.83 0.41 18.89
C LYS A 41 0.08 1.18 17.95
N LEU A 42 -0.47 2.09 17.13
CA LEU A 42 0.32 2.97 16.28
C LEU A 42 1.34 3.76 17.11
N LEU A 43 0.91 4.45 18.16
CA LEU A 43 1.80 5.21 19.03
C LEU A 43 2.89 4.35 19.67
N LYS A 44 2.55 3.14 20.11
CA LYS A 44 3.55 2.20 20.62
C LYS A 44 4.61 1.90 19.56
N ILE A 45 4.21 1.58 18.33
CA ILE A 45 5.13 1.32 17.21
C ILE A 45 6.00 2.55 16.92
N LEU A 46 5.41 3.75 16.88
CA LEU A 46 6.16 4.97 16.58
C LEU A 46 7.15 5.35 17.68
N VAL A 47 6.86 5.03 18.95
CA VAL A 47 7.80 5.24 20.06
C VAL A 47 8.93 4.20 20.01
N GLU A 48 8.59 2.95 19.73
CA GLU A 48 9.54 1.83 19.74
C GLU A 48 10.48 1.85 18.53
N TYR A 49 9.96 2.19 17.34
CA TYR A 49 10.69 2.09 16.06
C TYR A 49 10.81 3.43 15.32
N GLY A 50 10.48 4.56 15.95
CA GLY A 50 10.29 5.84 15.28
C GLY A 50 11.39 6.23 14.29
N ASN A 51 12.66 5.97 14.61
CA ASN A 51 13.80 6.30 13.76
C ASN A 51 13.94 5.41 12.50
N GLU A 52 13.34 4.22 12.51
CA GLU A 52 13.34 3.28 11.38
C GLU A 52 12.11 3.46 10.47
N VAL A 53 11.04 4.03 11.01
CA VAL A 53 9.79 4.25 10.28
C VAL A 53 9.99 5.34 9.22
N LYS A 54 9.70 5.01 7.96
CA LYS A 54 9.78 5.94 6.82
C LYS A 54 8.42 6.42 6.36
N PHE A 55 7.44 5.52 6.36
CA PHE A 55 6.08 5.76 5.87
C PHE A 55 5.05 5.22 6.86
N VAL A 56 3.99 5.99 7.08
CA VAL A 56 2.86 5.60 7.93
C VAL A 56 1.57 5.99 7.24
N VAL A 57 0.63 5.05 7.14
CA VAL A 57 -0.74 5.40 6.74
C VAL A 57 -1.42 6.07 7.92
N TYR A 58 -1.93 7.29 7.70
CA TYR A 58 -2.60 8.06 8.72
C TYR A 58 -3.87 7.33 9.20
N PRO A 59 -4.21 7.41 10.50
CA PRO A 59 -5.39 6.72 11.03
C PRO A 59 -6.69 7.26 10.38
N ASP A 60 -7.49 6.36 9.80
CA ASP A 60 -8.76 6.73 9.15
C ASP A 60 -9.66 7.54 10.11
N PHE A 61 -10.23 8.65 9.60
CA PHE A 61 -11.19 9.51 10.29
C PHE A 61 -10.71 10.15 11.61
N ARG A 62 -9.39 10.18 11.88
CA ARG A 62 -8.81 10.79 13.09
C ARG A 62 -8.23 12.17 12.86
N TYR A 63 -9.08 13.12 12.47
CA TYR A 63 -8.66 14.50 12.18
C TYR A 63 -8.08 15.24 13.40
N ASP A 64 -8.38 14.76 14.62
CA ASP A 64 -7.88 15.28 15.89
C ASP A 64 -6.38 15.01 16.12
N LEU A 65 -5.75 14.16 15.32
CA LEU A 65 -4.38 13.69 15.53
C LEU A 65 -3.33 14.42 14.69
N LEU A 66 -3.60 15.64 14.22
CA LEU A 66 -2.64 16.41 13.41
C LEU A 66 -1.31 16.67 14.14
N TRP A 67 -1.32 16.65 15.48
CA TRP A 67 -0.10 16.78 16.28
C TRP A 67 0.92 15.66 16.01
N LEU A 68 0.50 14.50 15.48
CA LEU A 68 1.40 13.41 15.09
C LEU A 68 2.38 13.85 14.00
N LEU A 69 1.94 14.67 13.06
CA LEU A 69 2.77 15.15 11.96
C LEU A 69 3.92 16.00 12.50
N LYS A 70 3.66 16.82 13.53
CA LYS A 70 4.70 17.63 14.18
C LYS A 70 5.62 16.79 15.05
N LYS A 71 5.07 15.84 15.83
CA LYS A 71 5.85 15.01 16.75
C LYS A 71 6.79 14.06 16.03
N PHE A 72 6.36 13.53 14.88
CA PHE A 72 7.11 12.60 14.06
C PHE A 72 7.29 13.17 12.65
N SER A 73 7.92 14.34 12.58
CA SER A 73 8.07 15.14 11.34
C SER A 73 9.02 14.53 10.31
N HIS A 74 9.86 13.58 10.72
CA HIS A 74 10.73 12.82 9.82
C HIS A 74 10.01 11.69 9.07
N ILE A 75 8.77 11.37 9.45
CA ILE A 75 7.96 10.32 8.84
C ILE A 75 7.13 10.89 7.68
N ASN A 76 7.08 10.16 6.56
CA ASN A 76 6.16 10.44 5.47
C ASN A 76 4.76 9.91 5.82
N TRP A 77 3.86 10.82 6.18
CA TRP A 77 2.47 10.48 6.48
C TRP A 77 1.63 10.41 5.22
N ILE A 78 0.99 9.26 4.99
CA ILE A 78 0.10 9.02 3.86
C ILE A 78 -1.35 9.21 4.34
N PHE A 79 -2.02 10.25 3.88
CA PHE A 79 -3.42 10.49 4.24
C PHE A 79 -4.37 9.69 3.35
N PRO A 80 -5.13 8.71 3.87
CA PRO A 80 -6.14 8.00 3.11
C PRO A 80 -7.33 8.93 2.85
N LEU A 81 -7.44 9.46 1.63
CA LEU A 81 -8.57 10.30 1.25
C LEU A 81 -9.78 9.38 1.02
N HIS A 82 -10.87 9.60 1.73
CA HIS A 82 -12.11 8.85 1.56
C HIS A 82 -13.18 9.73 0.90
N PHE A 83 -13.37 10.95 1.38
CA PHE A 83 -14.45 11.82 0.94
C PHE A 83 -13.91 13.14 0.36
N LYS A 84 -14.61 13.70 -0.62
CA LYS A 84 -14.29 15.04 -1.15
C LYS A 84 -14.29 16.12 -0.06
N SER A 85 -15.10 15.95 0.98
CA SER A 85 -15.13 16.85 2.14
C SER A 85 -13.81 16.90 2.92
N GLU A 86 -12.93 15.91 2.75
CA GLU A 86 -11.62 15.85 3.41
C GLU A 86 -10.52 16.57 2.63
N LEU A 87 -10.80 17.12 1.43
CA LEU A 87 -9.79 17.77 0.59
C LEU A 87 -9.05 18.92 1.30
N ASN A 88 -9.76 19.71 2.10
CA ASN A 88 -9.13 20.77 2.90
C ASN A 88 -8.20 20.19 3.97
N PHE A 89 -8.59 19.08 4.61
CA PHE A 89 -7.76 18.41 5.61
C PHE A 89 -6.52 17.76 4.98
N ALA A 90 -6.67 17.18 3.79
CA ALA A 90 -5.59 16.55 3.03
C ALA A 90 -4.46 17.52 2.67
N GLN A 91 -4.71 18.84 2.68
CA GLN A 91 -3.67 19.84 2.43
C GLN A 91 -2.50 19.81 3.44
N ASN A 92 -2.74 19.28 4.64
CA ASN A 92 -1.70 19.10 5.67
C ASN A 92 -0.70 17.98 5.34
N PHE A 93 -0.91 17.24 4.25
CA PHE A 93 -0.11 16.09 3.87
C PHE A 93 0.54 16.30 2.50
N GLU A 94 1.76 15.78 2.35
CA GLU A 94 2.44 15.67 1.07
C GLU A 94 1.97 14.44 0.29
N TRP A 95 1.77 13.33 1.01
CA TRP A 95 1.32 12.06 0.45
C TRP A 95 -0.17 11.86 0.68
N VAL A 96 -0.92 11.71 -0.41
CA VAL A 96 -2.35 11.44 -0.37
C VAL A 96 -2.63 10.09 -1.01
N ALA A 97 -3.42 9.26 -0.35
CA ALA A 97 -3.72 7.92 -0.75
C ALA A 97 -5.07 7.80 -1.46
N PHE A 98 -5.15 6.90 -2.44
CA PHE A 98 -6.38 6.47 -3.09
C PHE A 98 -6.81 5.10 -2.57
N PRO A 99 -7.87 5.01 -1.75
CA PRO A 99 -8.49 3.75 -1.39
C PRO A 99 -9.05 3.04 -2.63
N ARG A 100 -8.61 1.81 -2.89
CA ARG A 100 -9.02 1.05 -4.08
C ARG A 100 -10.54 1.00 -4.26
N LYS A 101 -11.25 0.52 -3.24
CA LYS A 101 -12.69 0.24 -3.35
C LYS A 101 -13.48 1.51 -3.00
N PRO A 102 -14.57 1.83 -3.72
CA PRO A 102 -15.52 2.86 -3.30
C PRO A 102 -16.45 2.36 -2.19
N CYS A 103 -16.61 1.03 -2.09
CA CYS A 103 -17.37 0.41 -1.02
C CYS A 103 -16.72 -0.91 -0.59
N LEU A 104 -16.64 -1.15 0.72
CA LEU A 104 -16.23 -2.43 1.30
C LEU A 104 -17.30 -2.89 2.29
N LYS A 105 -18.03 -3.95 1.93
CA LYS A 105 -19.09 -4.56 2.78
C LYS A 105 -20.19 -3.56 3.21
N GLY A 106 -20.61 -2.69 2.29
CA GLY A 106 -21.65 -1.70 2.55
C GLY A 106 -21.15 -0.37 3.12
N LEU A 107 -19.88 -0.28 3.54
CA LEU A 107 -19.26 0.97 3.96
C LEU A 107 -18.68 1.69 2.75
N VAL A 108 -19.11 2.93 2.52
CA VAL A 108 -18.48 3.83 1.53
C VAL A 108 -17.06 4.10 1.99
N THR A 109 -16.10 3.69 1.17
CA THR A 109 -14.67 3.88 1.39
C THR A 109 -14.10 4.97 0.49
N ARG A 110 -14.85 5.42 -0.53
CA ARG A 110 -14.69 6.74 -1.17
C ARG A 110 -15.89 7.21 -2.00
N ASP A 111 -16.05 8.52 -2.16
CA ASP A 111 -17.14 9.18 -2.91
C ASP A 111 -16.71 9.88 -4.23
N TYR A 112 -15.51 9.59 -4.72
CA TYR A 112 -14.94 10.17 -5.94
C TYR A 112 -14.31 9.09 -6.83
N SER A 113 -14.16 9.39 -8.12
CA SER A 113 -13.51 8.54 -9.13
C SER A 113 -11.99 8.67 -9.14
N LEU A 114 -11.29 7.78 -9.84
CA LEU A 114 -9.83 7.90 -10.01
C LEU A 114 -9.45 9.21 -10.70
N ASN A 115 -10.17 9.62 -11.75
CA ASN A 115 -9.84 10.84 -12.48
C ASN A 115 -9.97 12.09 -11.60
N GLU A 116 -11.04 12.15 -10.80
CA GLU A 116 -11.22 13.21 -9.81
C GLU A 116 -10.09 13.22 -8.79
N PHE A 117 -9.70 12.04 -8.27
CA PHE A 117 -8.55 11.94 -7.36
C PHE A 117 -7.27 12.51 -7.98
N LEU A 118 -6.96 12.13 -9.22
CA LEU A 118 -5.76 12.59 -9.89
C LEU A 118 -5.77 14.12 -10.07
N GLU A 119 -6.91 14.71 -10.39
CA GLU A 119 -7.03 16.18 -10.51
C GLU A 119 -6.85 16.88 -9.16
N PHE A 120 -7.51 16.40 -8.10
CA PHE A 120 -7.44 17.01 -6.77
C PHE A 120 -6.06 16.90 -6.11
N THR A 121 -5.22 15.99 -6.60
CA THR A 121 -3.90 15.66 -6.03
C THR A 121 -2.76 15.91 -7.03
N LYS A 122 -2.95 16.79 -8.01
CA LYS A 122 -1.94 17.07 -9.06
C LYS A 122 -0.62 17.63 -8.56
N ASP A 123 -0.64 18.28 -7.40
CA ASP A 123 0.49 18.89 -6.71
C ASP A 123 0.98 18.06 -5.52
N LYS A 124 0.42 16.86 -5.31
CA LYS A 124 0.73 15.95 -4.20
C LYS A 124 1.42 14.70 -4.69
N LYS A 125 2.14 14.02 -3.78
CA LYS A 125 2.59 12.65 -4.03
C LYS A 125 1.43 11.69 -3.79
N ARG A 126 1.28 10.69 -4.66
CA ARG A 126 0.11 9.82 -4.66
C ARG A 126 0.47 8.41 -4.22
N TRP A 127 -0.34 7.87 -3.32
CA TRP A 127 -0.21 6.49 -2.84
C TRP A 127 -1.44 5.64 -3.22
N PHE A 128 -1.27 4.44 -3.76
CA PHE A 128 -2.41 3.54 -4.00
C PHE A 128 -2.57 2.56 -2.83
N LEU A 129 -3.74 2.55 -2.19
CA LEU A 129 -4.02 1.65 -1.07
C LEU A 129 -4.66 0.34 -1.54
N GLY A 130 -3.88 -0.74 -1.47
CA GLY A 130 -4.35 -2.12 -1.60
C GLY A 130 -4.16 -2.79 -2.97
N TRP A 131 -4.94 -3.85 -3.21
CA TRP A 131 -4.70 -4.75 -4.35
C TRP A 131 -5.22 -4.21 -5.70
N MET A 132 -4.33 -4.03 -6.66
CA MET A 132 -4.53 -3.61 -8.07
C MET A 132 -5.52 -4.42 -8.95
N GLY A 133 -6.08 -5.53 -8.49
CA GLY A 133 -7.06 -6.32 -9.25
C GLY A 133 -6.56 -6.78 -10.63
N LYS A 134 -7.42 -6.66 -11.66
CA LYS A 134 -7.15 -7.09 -13.05
C LYS A 134 -6.54 -6.01 -13.94
N LYS A 135 -6.40 -4.77 -13.43
CA LYS A 135 -5.95 -3.57 -14.16
C LYS A 135 -4.70 -3.00 -13.48
N PRO A 136 -3.55 -3.68 -13.58
CA PRO A 136 -2.33 -3.27 -12.89
C PRO A 136 -1.82 -1.90 -13.32
N GLU A 137 -2.11 -1.46 -14.54
CA GLU A 137 -1.73 -0.16 -15.10
C GLU A 137 -2.15 1.04 -14.25
N ILE A 138 -3.15 0.89 -13.38
CA ILE A 138 -3.59 1.94 -12.47
C ILE A 138 -2.45 2.49 -11.60
N ILE A 139 -1.50 1.65 -11.16
CA ILE A 139 -0.42 2.07 -10.26
C ILE A 139 0.57 3.01 -10.90
N LEU A 140 0.62 3.07 -12.23
CA LEU A 140 1.52 3.95 -12.96
C LEU A 140 1.15 5.43 -12.78
N ASN A 141 -0.03 5.71 -12.20
CA ASN A 141 -0.45 7.06 -11.81
C ASN A 141 -0.02 7.45 -10.38
N PHE A 142 0.72 6.57 -9.67
CA PHE A 142 1.06 6.72 -8.26
C PHE A 142 2.57 6.66 -8.03
N ASP A 143 3.03 7.42 -7.04
CA ASP A 143 4.43 7.47 -6.62
C ASP A 143 4.77 6.30 -5.69
N GLY A 144 3.77 5.79 -4.96
CA GLY A 144 3.90 4.61 -4.12
C GLY A 144 2.62 3.80 -4.01
N PHE A 145 2.73 2.57 -3.52
CA PHE A 145 1.56 1.74 -3.18
C PHE A 145 1.92 0.62 -2.20
N ASP A 146 0.91 0.07 -1.53
CA ASP A 146 1.03 -1.16 -0.74
C ASP A 146 0.21 -2.30 -1.34
N THR A 147 0.62 -3.54 -1.09
CA THR A 147 -0.10 -4.70 -1.60
C THR A 147 0.05 -5.94 -0.73
N THR A 148 -1.03 -6.72 -0.67
CA THR A 148 -1.04 -8.03 -0.02
C THR A 148 -1.00 -9.18 -1.03
N ILE A 149 -0.69 -8.94 -2.32
CA ILE A 149 -0.71 -9.98 -3.37
C ILE A 149 0.13 -11.20 -2.96
N PRO A 150 1.44 -11.07 -2.63
CA PRO A 150 2.25 -12.23 -2.29
C PRO A 150 1.64 -13.04 -1.13
N SER A 151 1.25 -12.35 -0.06
CA SER A 151 0.63 -12.91 1.14
C SER A 151 -0.72 -13.61 0.84
N PHE A 152 -1.52 -13.04 -0.06
CA PHE A 152 -2.83 -13.58 -0.43
C PHE A 152 -2.68 -14.94 -1.15
N PHE A 153 -1.76 -15.06 -2.09
CA PHE A 153 -1.56 -16.31 -2.82
C PHE A 153 -0.95 -17.40 -1.93
N VAL A 154 -0.09 -17.04 -0.98
CA VAL A 154 0.40 -17.97 0.06
C VAL A 154 -0.76 -18.53 0.90
N LYS A 155 -1.67 -17.68 1.38
CA LYS A 155 -2.85 -18.12 2.16
C LYS A 155 -3.74 -19.10 1.40
N ASN A 156 -3.72 -19.05 0.07
CA ASN A 156 -4.47 -19.97 -0.79
C ASN A 156 -3.64 -21.18 -1.28
N GLY A 157 -2.37 -21.30 -0.88
CA GLY A 157 -1.48 -22.38 -1.34
C GLY A 157 -1.16 -22.30 -2.83
N LEU A 158 -1.06 -21.09 -3.39
CA LEU A 158 -0.90 -20.84 -4.82
C LEU A 158 0.40 -20.10 -5.14
N ILE A 159 0.94 -20.40 -6.33
CA ILE A 159 1.99 -19.63 -6.97
C ILE A 159 1.34 -18.59 -7.89
N TRP A 160 1.56 -17.31 -7.60
CA TRP A 160 1.17 -16.20 -8.45
C TRP A 160 2.19 -16.01 -9.57
N GLN A 161 1.74 -16.00 -10.82
CA GLN A 161 2.58 -15.93 -12.02
C GLN A 161 2.39 -14.63 -12.81
N GLY A 162 1.73 -13.62 -12.23
CA GLY A 162 1.42 -12.36 -12.90
C GLY A 162 -0.06 -11.98 -12.82
N TRP A 163 -0.40 -10.85 -13.43
CA TRP A 163 -1.65 -10.09 -13.20
C TRP A 163 -2.98 -10.82 -13.45
N LYS A 164 -2.97 -12.03 -14.00
CA LYS A 164 -4.16 -12.88 -14.22
C LYS A 164 -3.86 -14.38 -14.12
N LYS A 165 -2.65 -14.78 -13.73
CA LYS A 165 -2.18 -16.17 -13.81
C LYS A 165 -1.69 -16.66 -12.46
N HIS A 166 -2.10 -17.86 -12.09
CA HIS A 166 -1.63 -18.56 -10.90
C HIS A 166 -1.74 -20.06 -11.11
N THR A 167 -0.96 -20.82 -10.37
CA THR A 167 -0.94 -22.28 -10.41
C THR A 167 -0.85 -22.86 -9.02
N ARG A 168 -1.23 -24.13 -8.86
CA ARG A 168 -0.85 -24.91 -7.68
C ARG A 168 0.59 -25.40 -7.86
N PRO A 169 1.38 -25.48 -6.78
CA PRO A 169 2.71 -26.07 -6.86
C PRO A 169 2.59 -27.58 -7.13
N ILE A 170 3.52 -28.12 -7.93
CA ILE A 170 3.57 -29.57 -8.24
C ILE A 170 3.99 -30.36 -7.00
N ASN A 171 4.95 -29.82 -6.25
CA ASN A 171 5.42 -30.38 -4.99
C ASN A 171 4.84 -29.60 -3.81
N LYS A 172 4.79 -30.22 -2.63
CA LYS A 172 4.42 -29.53 -1.40
C LYS A 172 5.49 -28.50 -1.06
N LEU A 173 5.11 -27.22 -1.10
CA LEU A 173 5.94 -26.09 -0.68
C LEU A 173 5.49 -25.61 0.70
N THR A 174 6.44 -25.14 1.49
CA THR A 174 6.16 -24.39 2.71
C THR A 174 5.56 -23.02 2.36
N ASN A 175 4.87 -22.41 3.34
CA ASN A 175 4.39 -21.02 3.19
C ASN A 175 5.55 -20.06 2.91
N GLU A 176 6.74 -20.36 3.42
CA GLU A 176 7.93 -19.57 3.20
C GLU A 176 8.39 -19.60 1.75
N GLU A 177 8.52 -20.79 1.17
CA GLU A 177 8.92 -20.94 -0.23
C GLU A 177 7.88 -20.30 -1.15
N LEU A 178 6.60 -20.53 -0.89
CA LEU A 178 5.52 -19.89 -1.63
C LEU A 178 5.60 -18.36 -1.57
N PHE A 179 5.89 -17.79 -0.40
CA PHE A 179 5.99 -16.35 -0.25
C PHE A 179 7.16 -15.80 -1.06
N LYS A 180 8.34 -16.41 -0.95
CA LYS A 180 9.54 -16.00 -1.70
C LYS A 180 9.29 -16.04 -3.21
N ILE A 181 8.71 -17.12 -3.72
CA ILE A 181 8.37 -17.27 -5.14
C ILE A 181 7.37 -16.18 -5.56
N ASN A 182 6.29 -15.99 -4.80
CA ASN A 182 5.26 -15.00 -5.14
C ASN A 182 5.81 -13.57 -5.08
N LEU A 183 6.72 -13.29 -4.18
CA LEU A 183 7.34 -11.99 -4.03
C LEU A 183 8.30 -11.67 -5.18
N LEU A 184 9.10 -12.66 -5.61
CA LEU A 184 9.97 -12.53 -6.78
C LEU A 184 9.14 -12.34 -8.06
N ASN A 185 8.10 -13.16 -8.26
CA ASN A 185 7.19 -13.01 -9.40
C ASN A 185 6.54 -11.62 -9.39
N PHE A 186 6.14 -11.14 -8.21
CA PHE A 186 5.58 -9.80 -8.03
C PHE A 186 6.56 -8.70 -8.45
N LYS A 187 7.83 -8.78 -8.03
CA LYS A 187 8.88 -7.85 -8.46
C LYS A 187 9.02 -7.83 -9.99
N ASN A 188 9.11 -9.01 -10.61
CA ASN A 188 9.28 -9.11 -12.06
C ASN A 188 8.09 -8.52 -12.82
N ALA A 189 6.87 -8.78 -12.35
CA ALA A 189 5.64 -8.24 -12.96
C ALA A 189 5.53 -6.71 -12.86
N ILE A 190 6.10 -6.10 -11.82
CA ILE A 190 6.18 -4.64 -11.69
C ILE A 190 7.22 -4.04 -12.65
N ILE A 191 8.38 -4.69 -12.80
CA ILE A 191 9.42 -4.27 -13.75
C ILE A 191 8.86 -4.33 -15.17
N GLU A 192 8.22 -5.43 -15.53
CA GLU A 192 7.59 -5.61 -16.84
C GLU A 192 6.56 -4.51 -17.13
N LEU A 193 5.65 -4.26 -16.17
CA LEU A 193 4.62 -3.22 -16.31
C LEU A 193 5.23 -1.83 -16.53
N THR A 194 6.31 -1.51 -15.80
CA THR A 194 6.98 -0.21 -15.87
C THR A 194 7.70 -0.04 -17.21
N ASN A 195 8.39 -1.08 -17.68
CA ASN A 195 9.10 -1.07 -18.97
C ASN A 195 8.13 -0.94 -20.15
N GLN A 196 7.01 -1.66 -20.13
CA GLN A 196 5.97 -1.54 -21.15
C GLN A 196 5.38 -0.12 -21.22
N SER A 197 5.22 0.54 -20.06
CA SER A 197 4.73 1.92 -20.01
C SER A 197 5.72 2.92 -20.58
N GLN A 198 7.03 2.72 -20.37
CA GLN A 198 8.05 3.62 -20.91
C GLN A 198 8.10 3.53 -22.43
N LEU A 199 8.09 2.33 -23.00
CA LEU A 199 8.08 2.10 -24.44
C LEU A 199 6.90 2.80 -25.14
N ARG A 200 5.70 2.77 -24.54
CA ARG A 200 4.51 3.46 -25.07
C ARG A 200 4.59 4.98 -25.07
N ARG A 201 5.54 5.59 -24.36
CA ARG A 201 5.75 7.05 -24.39
C ARG A 201 6.69 7.49 -25.52
N PHE A 202 7.41 6.54 -26.14
CA PHE A 202 8.35 6.80 -27.24
C PHE A 202 7.79 6.45 -28.63
N LEU A 203 6.62 5.82 -28.68
CA LEU A 203 5.85 5.51 -29.90
C LEU A 203 4.66 6.46 -29.99
#